data_AF-A0A3D4LMV4-F1
#
_entry.id   AF-A0A3D4LMV4-F1
#
_cell.length_a   1.000
_cell.length_b   1.000
_cell.length_c   1.000
_cell.angle_alpha   90.00
_cell.angle_beta   90.00
_cell.angle_gamma   90.00
#
_symmetry.space_group_name_H-M   'P 1'
#
loop_
_entity.id
_entity.type
_entity.pdbx_description
1 polymer ?
#
loop_
_entity_poly.entity_id
_entity_poly.type
_entity_poly.pdbx_seq_one_letter_code
_entity_poly.pdbx_strand_id
1 'polypeptide(L)'
;MENIKRRGLFLLIFAFSLVLLLKEPFVGIADNSDYYRVIQPLGFQPEISNRYFYAYNFYTVNDMSGEDIKGSLSNIISPKVENDNEYFSTQFIFIKISMIINYLLKIIFGKSPEIFNIKILGILYAAIYSYGLYLFLINLRFKNRYIHFLFLLISIVILCDMGYLLYFNSFFGEAVIIASLMMALGSLTAFINS
;
A
#
# COMPACT_ATOMS: atom_id res chain seq x y z
N MET A 1 -16.14 -2.52 26.60
CA MET A 1 -15.04 -3.52 26.54
C MET A 1 -14.98 -4.25 25.21
N GLU A 2 -16.13 -4.63 24.61
CA GLU A 2 -16.17 -5.33 23.32
C GLU A 2 -15.61 -4.49 22.15
N ASN A 3 -16.00 -3.21 22.05
CA ASN A 3 -15.45 -2.28 21.05
C ASN A 3 -13.93 -2.07 21.16
N ILE A 4 -13.37 -2.17 22.37
CA ILE A 4 -11.92 -2.06 22.60
C ILE A 4 -11.20 -3.30 22.06
N LYS A 5 -11.74 -4.49 22.33
CA LYS A 5 -11.22 -5.76 21.78
C LYS A 5 -11.30 -5.79 20.24
N ARG A 6 -12.40 -5.28 19.68
CA ARG A 6 -12.59 -5.16 18.22
C ARG A 6 -11.54 -4.26 17.57
N ARG A 7 -11.34 -3.05 18.11
CA ARG A 7 -10.28 -2.13 17.63
C ARG A 7 -8.88 -2.71 17.83
N GLY A 8 -8.65 -3.47 18.89
CA GLY A 8 -7.39 -4.16 19.15
C GLY A 8 -7.00 -5.16 18.04
N LEU A 9 -7.96 -5.85 17.44
CA LEU A 9 -7.68 -6.79 16.34
C LEU A 9 -7.17 -6.08 15.09
N PHE A 10 -7.82 -4.97 14.68
CA PHE A 10 -7.34 -4.15 13.57
C PHE A 10 -5.91 -3.67 13.80
N LEU A 11 -5.63 -3.09 14.98
CA LEU A 11 -4.30 -2.59 15.31
C LEU A 11 -3.26 -3.71 15.31
N LEU A 12 -3.62 -4.91 15.77
CA LEU A 12 -2.73 -6.08 15.75
C LEU A 12 -2.39 -6.51 14.32
N ILE A 13 -3.39 -6.65 13.45
CA ILE A 13 -3.17 -7.06 12.05
C ILE A 13 -2.35 -6.00 11.31
N PHE A 14 -2.68 -4.72 11.51
CA PHE A 14 -1.97 -3.62 10.89
C PHE A 14 -0.53 -3.53 11.37
N ALA A 15 -0.29 -3.57 12.69
CA ALA A 15 1.06 -3.56 13.25
C ALA A 15 1.89 -4.77 12.79
N PHE A 16 1.29 -5.96 12.73
CA PHE A 16 1.96 -7.15 12.22
C PHE A 16 2.37 -6.98 10.75
N SER A 17 1.46 -6.49 9.91
CA SER A 17 1.74 -6.20 8.50
C SER A 17 2.85 -5.15 8.34
N LEU A 18 2.86 -4.11 9.16
CA LEU A 18 3.91 -3.08 9.14
C LEU A 18 5.26 -3.63 9.57
N VAL A 19 5.32 -4.45 10.62
CA VAL A 19 6.58 -5.09 11.05
C VAL A 19 7.15 -5.92 9.90
N LEU A 20 6.30 -6.68 9.20
CA LEU A 20 6.70 -7.49 8.07
C LEU A 20 7.21 -6.65 6.88
N LEU A 21 6.49 -5.58 6.51
CA LEU A 21 6.79 -4.74 5.35
C LEU A 21 7.94 -3.76 5.53
N LEU A 22 8.16 -3.28 6.77
CA LEU A 22 9.09 -2.20 7.06
C LEU A 22 10.37 -2.68 7.72
N LYS A 23 10.46 -3.96 8.09
CA LYS A 23 11.67 -4.57 8.66
C LYS A 23 12.85 -4.41 7.71
N GLU A 24 14.00 -4.05 8.28
CA GLU A 24 15.27 -4.05 7.56
C GLU A 24 15.95 -5.43 7.64
N PRO A 25 16.65 -5.88 6.58
CA PRO A 25 16.81 -5.19 5.29
C PRO A 25 15.50 -5.15 4.50
N PHE A 26 15.22 -4.02 3.85
CA PHE A 26 14.02 -3.84 3.04
C PHE A 26 13.89 -4.93 1.97
N VAL A 27 12.67 -5.47 1.84
CA VAL A 27 12.29 -6.41 0.79
C VAL A 27 11.02 -5.88 0.12
N GLY A 28 11.08 -5.74 -1.20
CA GLY A 28 9.95 -5.50 -2.08
C GLY A 28 9.94 -6.52 -3.21
N ILE A 29 9.25 -6.18 -4.31
CA ILE A 29 9.31 -6.96 -5.55
C ILE A 29 10.17 -6.20 -6.55
N ALA A 30 11.06 -6.93 -7.22
CA ALA A 30 11.88 -6.38 -8.30
C ALA A 30 11.01 -5.94 -9.49
N ASP A 31 11.39 -4.85 -10.15
CA ASP A 31 10.78 -4.43 -11.40
C ASP A 31 11.17 -5.41 -12.52
N ASN A 32 10.22 -6.20 -13.01
CA ASN A 32 10.44 -7.10 -14.15
C ASN A 32 10.24 -6.39 -15.50
N SER A 33 10.65 -5.12 -15.60
CA SER A 33 10.39 -4.16 -16.69
C SER A 33 8.92 -3.70 -16.80
N ASP A 34 8.15 -3.92 -15.75
CA ASP A 34 6.70 -3.76 -15.78
C ASP A 34 6.23 -2.51 -15.04
N TYR A 35 7.07 -1.93 -14.17
CA TYR A 35 6.76 -0.68 -13.49
C TYR A 35 6.65 0.49 -14.45
N TYR A 36 7.39 0.48 -15.56
CA TYR A 36 7.45 1.60 -16.50
C TYR A 36 6.07 2.10 -16.92
N ARG A 37 5.16 1.20 -17.30
CA ARG A 37 3.79 1.54 -17.72
C ARG A 37 2.96 2.20 -16.61
N VAL A 38 3.31 1.94 -15.35
CA VAL A 38 2.60 2.45 -14.16
C VAL A 38 3.19 3.78 -13.70
N ILE A 39 4.51 3.89 -13.67
CA ILE A 39 5.20 5.01 -13.03
C ILE A 39 5.41 6.19 -13.98
N GLN A 40 5.58 5.96 -15.28
CA GLN A 40 5.76 7.04 -16.28
C GLN A 40 4.55 7.99 -16.33
N PRO A 41 3.29 7.51 -16.39
CA PRO A 41 2.11 8.41 -16.38
C PRO A 41 1.94 9.19 -15.08
N LEU A 42 2.66 8.80 -14.03
CA LEU A 42 2.65 9.43 -12.71
C LEU A 42 3.83 10.39 -12.50
N GLY A 43 4.68 10.60 -13.52
CA GLY A 43 5.79 11.55 -13.46
C GLY A 43 7.06 11.01 -12.78
N PHE A 44 7.16 9.69 -12.56
CA PHE A 44 8.39 9.09 -12.05
C PHE A 44 9.45 8.97 -13.15
N GLN A 45 10.72 9.06 -12.75
CA GLN A 45 11.84 8.67 -13.58
C GLN A 45 11.98 7.14 -13.59
N PRO A 46 12.09 6.51 -14.76
CA PRO A 46 12.39 5.09 -14.86
C PRO A 46 13.76 4.75 -14.26
N GLU A 47 13.81 3.79 -13.37
CA GLU A 47 15.07 3.29 -12.80
C GLU A 47 15.55 2.07 -13.58
N ILE A 48 16.59 2.23 -14.41
CA ILE A 48 17.13 1.14 -15.23
C ILE A 48 18.16 0.33 -14.43
N SER A 49 18.96 0.98 -13.59
CA SER A 49 20.11 0.36 -12.93
C SER A 49 19.71 -0.67 -11.86
N ASN A 50 18.64 -0.38 -11.13
CA ASN A 50 18.15 -1.21 -10.02
C ASN A 50 16.89 -2.00 -10.35
N ARG A 51 16.53 -2.09 -11.64
CA ARG A 51 15.29 -2.73 -12.11
C ARG A 51 15.06 -4.11 -11.48
N TYR A 52 16.05 -5.00 -11.55
CA TYR A 52 15.91 -6.36 -11.01
C TYR A 52 16.30 -6.51 -9.53
N PHE A 53 16.50 -5.39 -8.81
CA PHE A 53 16.91 -5.41 -7.41
C PHE A 53 15.70 -5.31 -6.47
N TYR A 54 15.37 -6.43 -5.83
CA TYR A 54 14.18 -6.56 -4.96
C TYR A 54 14.24 -5.68 -3.69
N ALA A 55 15.41 -5.19 -3.29
CA ALA A 55 15.59 -4.36 -2.10
C ALA A 55 15.68 -2.85 -2.42
N TYR A 56 15.09 -2.42 -3.54
CA TYR A 56 15.03 -1.01 -3.95
C TYR A 56 13.73 -0.32 -3.50
N ASN A 57 13.85 0.78 -2.75
CA ASN A 57 12.71 1.46 -2.12
C ASN A 57 12.59 2.96 -2.40
N PHE A 58 13.53 3.56 -3.12
CA PHE A 58 13.55 5.00 -3.42
C PHE A 58 13.38 5.23 -4.91
N TYR A 59 12.47 6.11 -5.31
CA TYR A 59 12.20 6.42 -6.70
C TYR A 59 12.19 7.93 -6.90
N THR A 60 12.65 8.41 -8.04
CA THR A 60 12.69 9.85 -8.33
C THR A 60 11.42 10.28 -9.04
N VAL A 61 10.84 11.40 -8.60
CA VAL A 61 9.68 12.04 -9.23
C VAL A 61 10.11 13.37 -9.83
N ASN A 62 9.73 13.60 -11.09
CA ASN A 62 10.04 14.83 -11.82
C ASN A 62 9.27 16.03 -11.26
N ASP A 63 9.82 17.23 -11.49
CA ASP A 63 9.17 18.51 -11.24
C ASP A 63 8.64 18.70 -9.81
N MET A 64 9.39 18.23 -8.82
CA MET A 64 9.11 18.43 -7.39
C MET A 64 10.03 19.49 -6.80
N SER A 65 9.47 20.43 -6.04
CA SER A 65 10.21 21.51 -5.36
C SER A 65 9.65 21.77 -3.98
N GLY A 66 10.52 22.01 -2.99
CA GLY A 66 10.10 22.39 -1.64
C GLY A 66 9.61 23.83 -1.53
N GLU A 67 9.98 24.70 -2.49
CA GLU A 67 9.60 26.11 -2.51
C GLU A 67 8.23 26.31 -3.19
N ASP A 68 7.98 25.57 -4.28
CA ASP A 68 6.71 25.63 -5.01
C ASP A 68 5.79 24.47 -4.62
N ILE A 69 5.12 24.62 -3.48
CA ILE A 69 4.19 23.63 -2.96
C ILE A 69 2.98 23.43 -3.89
N LYS A 70 2.44 24.51 -4.44
CA LYS A 70 1.25 24.43 -5.30
C LYS A 70 1.58 23.77 -6.63
N GLY A 71 2.70 24.14 -7.25
CA GLY A 71 3.18 23.50 -8.47
C GLY A 71 3.45 22.02 -8.27
N SER A 72 4.16 21.65 -7.19
CA SER A 72 4.45 20.24 -6.90
C SER A 72 3.18 19.41 -6.69
N LEU A 73 2.21 19.89 -5.91
CA LEU A 73 0.93 19.19 -5.73
C LEU A 73 0.14 19.08 -7.03
N SER A 74 0.15 20.14 -7.85
CA SER A 74 -0.45 20.11 -9.19
C SER A 74 0.24 19.08 -10.08
N ASN A 75 1.56 18.96 -10.00
CA ASN A 75 2.35 18.00 -10.79
C ASN A 75 2.09 16.55 -10.33
N ILE A 76 1.80 16.29 -9.05
CA ILE A 76 1.36 14.95 -8.59
C ILE A 76 -0.03 14.62 -9.16
N ILE A 77 -0.96 15.58 -9.16
CA ILE A 77 -2.34 15.36 -9.62
C ILE A 77 -2.39 15.21 -11.14
N SER A 78 -1.70 16.09 -11.85
CA SER A 78 -1.65 16.16 -13.31
C SER A 78 -0.19 16.32 -13.76
N PRO A 79 0.58 15.21 -13.82
CA PRO A 79 1.95 15.22 -14.29
C PRO A 79 2.05 15.75 -15.73
N LYS A 80 3.09 16.54 -16.01
CA LYS A 80 3.37 17.10 -17.34
C LYS A 80 4.24 16.14 -18.16
N VAL A 81 3.84 14.87 -18.23
CA VAL A 81 4.58 13.82 -18.92
C VAL A 81 3.66 13.17 -19.96
N GLU A 82 4.18 12.92 -21.16
CA GLU A 82 3.46 12.17 -22.18
C GLU A 82 3.28 10.71 -21.71
N ASN A 83 2.03 10.23 -21.74
CA ASN A 83 1.72 8.84 -21.42
C ASN A 83 1.83 8.00 -22.69
N ASP A 84 3.06 7.69 -23.09
CA ASP A 84 3.36 6.95 -24.33
C ASP A 84 2.63 5.59 -24.41
N ASN A 85 2.30 5.00 -23.26
CA ASN A 85 1.67 3.68 -23.16
C ASN A 85 0.13 3.75 -23.12
N GLU A 86 -0.46 4.95 -23.02
CA GLU A 86 -1.89 5.19 -22.79
C GLU A 86 -2.46 4.40 -21.59
N TYR A 87 -1.61 3.99 -20.64
CA TYR A 87 -2.03 3.13 -19.54
C TYR A 87 -2.77 3.93 -18.48
N PHE A 88 -3.96 3.47 -18.11
CA PHE A 88 -4.80 4.08 -17.08
C PHE A 88 -5.33 3.02 -16.12
N SER A 89 -5.23 3.30 -14.81
CA SER A 89 -5.66 2.36 -13.77
C SER A 89 -6.10 3.10 -12.51
N THR A 90 -7.07 2.53 -11.79
CA THR A 90 -7.50 3.02 -10.47
C THR A 90 -6.38 2.96 -9.44
N GLN A 91 -5.34 2.15 -9.67
CA GLN A 91 -4.16 2.09 -8.80
C GLN A 91 -3.46 3.44 -8.66
N PHE A 92 -3.57 4.31 -9.67
CA PHE A 92 -2.99 5.65 -9.67
C PHE A 92 -3.50 6.51 -8.51
N ILE A 93 -4.73 6.29 -8.05
CA ILE A 93 -5.30 7.02 -6.91
C ILE A 93 -4.46 6.77 -5.64
N PHE A 94 -4.15 5.51 -5.36
CA PHE A 94 -3.38 5.12 -4.17
C PHE A 94 -1.92 5.59 -4.29
N ILE A 95 -1.32 5.48 -5.47
CA ILE A 95 0.04 5.97 -5.70
C ILE A 95 0.09 7.49 -5.51
N LYS A 96 -0.83 8.27 -6.09
CA LYS A 96 -0.89 9.73 -5.90
C LYS A 96 -1.10 10.13 -4.44
N ILE A 97 -1.99 9.44 -3.71
CA ILE A 97 -2.15 9.65 -2.26
C ILE A 97 -0.81 9.43 -1.55
N SER A 98 -0.11 8.32 -1.86
CA SER A 98 1.19 8.03 -1.25
C SER A 98 2.26 9.06 -1.62
N MET A 99 2.25 9.60 -2.85
CA MET A 99 3.15 10.66 -3.30
C MET A 99 2.92 11.95 -2.53
N ILE A 100 1.65 12.35 -2.34
CA ILE A 100 1.30 13.53 -1.54
C ILE A 100 1.80 13.37 -0.10
N ILE A 101 1.55 12.21 0.53
CA ILE A 101 2.03 11.93 1.88
C ILE A 101 3.55 11.99 1.94
N ASN A 102 4.25 11.34 1.00
CA ASN A 102 5.70 11.37 0.93
C ASN A 102 6.23 12.79 0.81
N TYR A 103 5.70 13.57 -0.15
CA TYR A 103 6.09 14.94 -0.42
C TYR A 103 5.94 15.83 0.82
N LEU A 104 4.79 15.77 1.50
CA LEU A 104 4.56 16.55 2.73
C LEU A 104 5.53 16.15 3.85
N LEU A 105 5.79 14.86 4.03
CA LEU A 105 6.79 14.40 5.00
C LEU A 105 8.19 14.90 4.66
N LYS A 106 8.58 14.89 3.37
CA LYS A 106 9.90 15.39 2.93
C LYS A 106 10.06 16.87 3.22
N ILE A 107 9.04 17.69 2.95
CA ILE A 107 9.06 19.13 3.30
C ILE A 107 9.22 19.31 4.81
N ILE A 108 8.38 18.65 5.62
CA ILE A 108 8.39 18.78 7.08
C ILE A 108 9.76 18.41 7.67
N PHE A 109 10.42 17.39 7.09
CA PHE A 109 11.74 16.94 7.55
C PHE A 109 12.92 17.62 6.83
N GLY A 110 12.68 18.60 5.95
CA GLY A 110 13.74 19.29 5.20
C GLY A 110 14.56 18.36 4.29
N LYS A 111 13.92 17.33 3.71
CA LYS A 111 14.55 16.34 2.81
C LYS A 111 14.15 16.60 1.36
N SER A 112 14.93 16.03 0.43
CA SER A 112 14.65 16.12 -1.01
C SER A 112 13.22 15.67 -1.37
N PRO A 113 12.39 16.56 -1.93
CA PRO A 113 11.01 16.27 -2.28
C PRO A 113 10.88 15.36 -3.51
N GLU A 114 11.89 15.32 -4.39
CA GLU A 114 11.89 14.42 -5.56
C GLU A 114 12.00 12.94 -5.19
N ILE A 115 12.48 12.61 -3.99
CA ILE A 115 12.70 11.21 -3.58
C ILE A 115 11.41 10.65 -2.97
N PHE A 116 10.74 9.77 -3.70
CA PHE A 116 9.63 8.96 -3.24
C PHE A 116 10.09 7.68 -2.55
N ASN A 117 9.57 7.40 -1.35
CA ASN A 117 9.78 6.13 -0.65
C ASN A 117 8.57 5.22 -0.79
N ILE A 118 8.74 4.08 -1.47
CA ILE A 118 7.64 3.13 -1.75
C ILE A 118 7.05 2.50 -0.49
N LYS A 119 7.76 2.52 0.64
CA LYS A 119 7.21 2.07 1.93
C LYS A 119 5.93 2.81 2.32
N ILE A 120 5.76 4.06 1.87
CA ILE A 120 4.54 4.85 2.15
C ILE A 120 3.33 4.26 1.42
N LEU A 121 3.53 3.81 0.17
CA LEU A 121 2.52 3.05 -0.57
C LEU A 121 2.23 1.72 0.14
N GLY A 122 3.27 1.05 0.62
CA GLY A 122 3.16 -0.18 1.42
C GLY A 122 2.30 0.00 2.67
N ILE A 123 2.52 1.07 3.42
CA ILE A 123 1.73 1.43 4.61
C ILE A 123 0.27 1.69 4.23
N LEU A 124 0.01 2.39 3.13
CA LEU A 124 -1.34 2.68 2.65
C LEU A 124 -2.10 1.40 2.32
N TYR A 125 -1.51 0.49 1.53
CA TYR A 125 -2.13 -0.79 1.21
C TYR A 125 -2.28 -1.67 2.45
N ALA A 126 -1.30 -1.71 3.35
CA ALA A 126 -1.41 -2.43 4.61
C ALA A 126 -2.60 -1.93 5.45
N ALA A 127 -2.86 -0.62 5.48
CA ALA A 127 -3.99 -0.05 6.21
C ALA A 127 -5.34 -0.50 5.62
N ILE A 128 -5.49 -0.39 4.30
CA ILE A 128 -6.69 -0.81 3.55
C ILE A 128 -6.92 -2.31 3.75
N TYR A 129 -5.90 -3.12 3.48
CA TYR A 129 -5.95 -4.57 3.61
C TYR A 129 -6.29 -5.00 5.03
N SER A 130 -5.60 -4.46 6.04
CA SER A 130 -5.81 -4.82 7.45
C SER A 130 -7.20 -4.44 7.93
N TYR A 131 -7.75 -3.31 7.45
CA TYR A 131 -9.11 -2.90 7.79
C TYR A 131 -10.15 -3.84 7.17
N GLY A 132 -9.97 -4.22 5.90
CA GLY A 132 -10.82 -5.22 5.23
C GLY A 132 -10.79 -6.56 5.95
N LEU A 133 -9.59 -7.04 6.31
CA LEU A 133 -9.41 -8.30 7.02
C LEU A 133 -10.02 -8.25 8.43
N TYR A 134 -9.85 -7.13 9.14
CA TYR A 134 -10.51 -6.88 10.41
C TYR A 134 -12.04 -6.98 10.29
N LEU A 135 -12.64 -6.29 9.31
CA LEU A 135 -14.08 -6.34 9.08
C LEU A 135 -14.54 -7.76 8.73
N PHE A 136 -13.78 -8.47 7.91
CA PHE A 136 -14.07 -9.86 7.55
C PHE A 136 -14.10 -10.74 8.80
N LEU A 137 -13.03 -10.74 9.59
CA LEU A 137 -12.89 -11.62 10.75
C LEU A 137 -13.90 -11.32 11.85
N ILE A 138 -14.21 -10.05 12.13
CA ILE A 138 -15.09 -9.71 13.26
C ILE A 138 -16.57 -10.02 12.99
N ASN A 139 -16.96 -10.12 11.72
CA ASN A 139 -18.33 -10.39 11.32
C ASN A 139 -18.62 -11.88 11.10
N LEU A 140 -17.60 -12.75 11.18
CA LEU A 140 -17.82 -14.19 11.12
C LEU A 140 -18.39 -14.73 12.44
N ARG A 141 -19.50 -15.46 12.36
CA ARG A 141 -20.19 -16.04 13.52
C ARG A 141 -19.89 -17.53 13.62
N PHE A 142 -19.14 -17.92 14.65
CA PHE A 142 -18.87 -19.32 14.97
C PHE A 142 -19.62 -19.73 16.24
N LYS A 143 -20.26 -20.90 16.23
CA LYS A 143 -20.94 -21.47 17.41
C LYS A 143 -19.94 -21.85 18.53
N ASN A 144 -18.77 -22.35 18.15
CA ASN A 144 -17.73 -22.79 19.09
C ASN A 144 -16.60 -21.77 19.16
N ARG A 145 -16.33 -21.24 20.37
CA ARG A 145 -15.27 -20.24 20.62
C ARG A 145 -13.86 -20.73 20.26
N TYR A 146 -13.58 -22.03 20.39
CA TYR A 146 -12.26 -22.59 20.08
C TYR A 146 -12.04 -22.68 18.58
N ILE A 147 -13.09 -23.03 17.82
CA ILE A 147 -13.04 -23.03 16.35
C ILE A 147 -12.86 -21.60 15.83
N HIS A 148 -13.54 -20.62 16.43
CA HIS A 148 -13.35 -19.22 16.09
C HIS A 148 -11.90 -18.78 16.30
N PHE A 149 -11.32 -19.09 17.46
CA PHE A 149 -9.93 -18.73 17.77
C PHE A 149 -8.94 -19.41 16.82
N LEU A 150 -9.12 -20.71 16.53
CA LEU A 150 -8.29 -21.44 15.58
C LEU A 150 -8.38 -20.83 14.17
N PHE A 151 -9.59 -20.50 13.72
CA PHE A 151 -9.81 -19.85 12.43
C PHE A 151 -9.09 -18.50 12.36
N LEU A 152 -9.23 -17.66 13.39
CA LEU A 152 -8.57 -16.36 13.46
C LEU A 152 -7.04 -16.50 13.38
N LEU A 153 -6.46 -17.47 14.10
CA LEU A 153 -5.02 -17.74 14.05
C LEU A 153 -4.56 -18.16 12.65
N ILE A 154 -5.26 -19.12 12.03
CA ILE A 154 -4.95 -19.60 10.67
C ILE A 154 -5.09 -18.48 9.65
N SER A 155 -6.17 -17.69 9.74
CA SER A 155 -6.38 -16.54 8.87
C SER A 155 -5.23 -15.54 8.96
N ILE A 156 -4.81 -15.17 10.16
CA ILE A 156 -3.68 -14.24 10.32
C ILE A 156 -2.39 -14.83 9.73
N VAL A 157 -2.10 -16.11 9.97
CA VAL A 157 -0.88 -16.76 9.46
C VAL A 157 -0.85 -16.81 7.94
N ILE A 158 -1.96 -17.20 7.30
CA ILE A 158 -2.02 -17.38 5.84
C ILE A 158 -2.15 -16.03 5.13
N LEU A 159 -3.05 -15.17 5.61
CA LEU A 159 -3.43 -13.95 4.91
C LEU A 159 -2.41 -12.82 5.13
N CYS A 160 -1.67 -12.83 6.23
CA CYS A 160 -0.56 -11.90 6.44
C CYS A 160 0.81 -12.49 6.04
N ASP A 161 0.83 -13.50 5.17
CA ASP A 161 2.09 -14.06 4.65
C ASP A 161 2.84 -13.05 3.77
N MET A 162 4.17 -13.10 3.81
CA MET A 162 5.04 -12.19 3.04
C MET A 162 4.85 -12.32 1.53
N GLY A 163 4.52 -13.50 1.02
CA GLY A 163 4.25 -13.72 -0.40
C GLY A 163 3.09 -12.87 -0.93
N TYR A 164 2.13 -12.52 -0.07
CA TYR A 164 1.06 -11.57 -0.41
C TYR A 164 1.46 -10.13 -0.12
N LEU A 165 2.02 -9.88 1.07
CA LEU A 165 2.28 -8.52 1.53
C LEU A 165 3.37 -7.81 0.70
N LEU A 166 4.37 -8.52 0.19
CA LEU A 166 5.48 -7.91 -0.57
C LEU A 166 5.02 -7.05 -1.75
N TYR A 167 3.90 -7.40 -2.38
CA TYR A 167 3.30 -6.59 -3.46
C TYR A 167 2.94 -5.18 -2.98
N PHE A 168 2.67 -4.95 -1.70
CA PHE A 168 2.37 -3.61 -1.19
C PHE A 168 3.57 -2.66 -1.32
N ASN A 169 4.79 -3.20 -1.31
CA ASN A 169 6.04 -2.48 -1.56
C ASN A 169 6.44 -2.53 -3.06
N SER A 170 5.47 -2.46 -3.97
CA SER A 170 5.68 -2.58 -5.42
C SER A 170 4.72 -1.67 -6.20
N PHE A 171 5.00 -1.44 -7.48
CA PHE A 171 4.06 -0.77 -8.40
C PHE A 171 3.21 -1.77 -9.22
N PHE A 172 3.19 -3.04 -8.82
CA PHE A 172 2.33 -4.06 -9.42
C PHE A 172 0.86 -3.86 -9.02
N GLY A 173 -0.06 -4.20 -9.93
CA GLY A 173 -1.50 -4.04 -9.71
C GLY A 173 -2.06 -5.00 -8.67
N GLU A 174 -1.34 -6.09 -8.41
CA GLU A 174 -1.61 -7.13 -7.42
C GLU A 174 -1.83 -6.55 -6.02
N ALA A 175 -1.12 -5.47 -5.67
CA ALA A 175 -1.30 -4.77 -4.39
C ALA A 175 -2.73 -4.24 -4.24
N VAL A 176 -3.23 -3.55 -5.26
CA VAL A 176 -4.61 -3.03 -5.28
C VAL A 176 -5.62 -4.17 -5.32
N ILE A 177 -5.37 -5.20 -6.13
CA ILE A 177 -6.27 -6.34 -6.26
C ILE A 177 -6.49 -7.00 -4.90
N ILE A 178 -5.42 -7.32 -4.17
CA ILE A 178 -5.49 -7.99 -2.87
C ILE A 178 -6.11 -7.07 -1.81
N ALA A 179 -5.69 -5.80 -1.74
CA ALA A 179 -6.24 -4.85 -0.77
C ALA A 179 -7.74 -4.57 -1.00
N SER A 180 -8.15 -4.37 -2.25
CA SER A 180 -9.56 -4.11 -2.60
C SER A 180 -10.45 -5.35 -2.45
N LEU A 181 -9.97 -6.53 -2.80
CA LEU A 181 -10.69 -7.79 -2.57
C LEU A 181 -10.97 -8.01 -1.09
N MET A 182 -9.96 -7.82 -0.24
CA MET A 182 -10.12 -7.99 1.21
C MET A 182 -11.10 -6.96 1.79
N MET A 183 -11.04 -5.71 1.31
CA MET A 183 -12.04 -4.68 1.65
C MET A 183 -13.46 -5.04 1.20
N ALA A 184 -13.63 -5.60 0.01
CA ALA A 184 -14.92 -6.03 -0.50
C ALA A 184 -15.50 -7.16 0.35
N LEU A 185 -14.71 -8.19 0.68
CA LEU A 185 -15.12 -9.30 1.55
C LEU A 185 -15.48 -8.81 2.96
N GLY A 186 -14.64 -7.94 3.54
CA GLY A 186 -14.91 -7.34 4.84
C GLY A 186 -16.20 -6.52 4.86
N SER A 187 -16.42 -5.71 3.83
CA SER A 187 -17.63 -4.89 3.70
C SER A 187 -18.88 -5.75 3.49
N LEU A 188 -18.79 -6.79 2.67
CA LEU A 188 -19.90 -7.71 2.40
C LEU A 188 -20.32 -8.46 3.68
N THR A 189 -19.35 -9.01 4.42
CA THR A 189 -19.65 -9.70 5.69
C THR A 189 -20.21 -8.74 6.74
N ALA A 190 -19.75 -7.49 6.80
CA ALA A 190 -20.33 -6.46 7.66
C ALA A 190 -21.79 -6.15 7.29
N PHE A 191 -22.08 -6.02 5.99
CA PHE A 191 -23.42 -5.75 5.48
C PHE A 191 -24.40 -6.90 5.73
N ILE A 192 -23.97 -8.16 5.55
CA ILE A 192 -24.83 -9.32 5.83
C ILE A 192 -25.21 -9.42 7.32
N ASN A 193 -24.37 -8.87 8.20
CA ASN A 193 -24.53 -8.97 9.66
C ASN A 193 -25.12 -7.71 10.31
N SER A 194 -25.34 -6.63 9.56
CA SER A 194 -26.03 -5.41 10.01
C SER A 194 -27.54 -5.59 10.02
#